data_AF-A0A2Z6E292-F1
#
_entry.id   AF-A0A2Z6E292-F1
#
_cell.length_a   1.000
_cell.length_b   1.000
_cell.length_c   1.000
_cell.angle_alpha   90.00
_cell.angle_beta   90.00
_cell.angle_gamma   90.00
#
_symmetry.space_group_name_H-M   'P 1'
#
loop_
_entity.id
_entity.type
_entity.pdbx_description
1 polymer ?
#
loop_
_entity_poly.entity_id
_entity_poly.type
_entity_poly.pdbx_seq_one_letter_code
_entity_poly.pdbx_strand_id
1 'polypeptide(L)'
;MVLLKTFQQLHYFPDLESVPPEIVDHIRTVMNLGPKAVAQYRQPKTLYRHCAAVRGYLSIHRYYGKEAQRIAVRAAYEAAEVMDQRVDVINATIEELIFRRYELPAFSTLDNIAEAAAATAQDRLYARIDEALTGERRAFLDSLLATDFAHRQSAFQAIKALPKRATRKHLEALLDQLAWLNTLGDVDDPLQHAPASKLRHLGKV
;
A
#
# COMPACT_ATOMS: atom_id res chain seq x y z
N MET A 1 -26.18 15.64 17.16
CA MET A 1 -26.17 15.95 15.71
C MET A 1 -24.77 16.09 15.16
N VAL A 2 -23.86 16.80 15.83
CA VAL A 2 -22.43 16.85 15.43
C VAL A 2 -21.86 15.46 15.16
N LEU A 3 -21.94 14.53 16.11
CA LEU A 3 -21.47 13.14 15.92
C LEU A 3 -22.06 12.43 14.71
N LEU A 4 -23.34 12.67 14.38
CA LEU A 4 -23.98 12.03 13.24
C LEU A 4 -23.40 12.58 11.94
N LYS A 5 -23.26 13.90 11.84
CA LYS A 5 -22.76 14.57 10.65
C LYS A 5 -21.27 14.33 10.42
N THR A 6 -20.47 14.30 11.48
CA THR A 6 -19.05 13.96 11.38
C THR A 6 -18.88 12.49 10.98
N PHE A 7 -19.67 11.57 11.55
CA PHE A 7 -19.60 10.16 11.19
C PHE A 7 -19.97 9.92 9.71
N GLN A 8 -20.98 10.62 9.19
CA GLN A 8 -21.40 10.49 7.78
C GLN A 8 -20.31 10.86 6.78
N GLN A 9 -19.30 11.64 7.17
CA GLN A 9 -18.18 12.04 6.32
C GLN A 9 -16.89 11.27 6.64
N LEU A 10 -16.62 11.05 7.93
CA LEU A 10 -15.35 10.48 8.38
C LEU A 10 -15.40 8.95 8.56
N HIS A 11 -16.58 8.36 8.71
CA HIS A 11 -16.78 6.93 9.02
C HIS A 11 -16.15 6.43 10.34
N TYR A 12 -15.69 7.34 11.19
CA TYR A 12 -15.30 7.10 12.59
C TYR A 12 -15.83 8.22 13.50
N PHE A 13 -15.74 8.04 14.81
CA PHE A 13 -16.10 9.08 15.78
C PHE A 13 -14.86 9.89 16.18
N PRO A 14 -14.70 11.14 15.69
CA PRO A 14 -13.61 12.01 16.13
C PRO A 14 -13.83 12.51 17.55
N ASP A 15 -12.77 13.02 18.18
CA ASP A 15 -12.91 13.83 19.38
C ASP A 15 -13.70 15.11 19.03
N LEU A 16 -14.64 15.51 19.89
CA LEU A 16 -15.44 16.71 19.66
C LEU A 16 -14.59 17.98 19.65
N GLU A 17 -13.47 17.98 20.37
CA GLU A 17 -12.52 19.10 20.36
C GLU A 17 -11.77 19.23 19.02
N SER A 18 -11.63 18.12 18.28
CA SER A 18 -11.01 18.13 16.95
C SER A 18 -11.96 18.58 15.83
N VAL A 19 -13.26 18.71 16.12
CA VAL A 19 -14.26 19.14 15.13
C VAL A 19 -14.17 20.66 14.96
N PRO A 20 -13.98 21.18 13.74
CA PRO A 20 -13.94 22.63 13.50
C PRO A 20 -15.18 23.35 14.05
N PRO A 21 -15.01 24.49 14.76
CA PRO A 21 -16.11 25.22 15.37
C PRO A 21 -17.15 25.69 14.35
N GLU A 22 -16.75 25.95 13.10
CA GLU A 22 -17.63 26.36 12.01
C GLU A 22 -18.70 25.29 11.71
N ILE A 23 -18.34 24.00 11.82
CA ILE A 23 -19.27 22.89 11.63
C ILE A 23 -20.28 22.84 12.79
N VAL A 24 -19.81 23.05 14.01
CA VAL A 24 -20.66 23.07 15.21
C VAL A 24 -21.64 24.24 15.14
N ASP A 25 -21.17 25.42 14.74
CA ASP A 25 -21.97 26.64 14.60
C ASP A 25 -23.00 26.53 13.48
N HIS A 26 -22.63 25.93 12.35
CA HIS A 26 -23.56 25.66 11.26
C HIS A 26 -24.70 24.73 11.73
N ILE A 27 -24.36 23.63 12.41
CA ILE A 27 -25.36 22.68 12.94
C ILE A 27 -26.25 23.38 13.98
N ARG A 28 -25.68 24.22 14.86
CA ARG A 28 -26.43 25.00 15.84
C ARG A 28 -27.47 25.89 15.16
N THR A 29 -27.06 26.60 14.12
CA THR A 29 -27.91 27.51 13.34
C THR A 29 -29.06 26.76 12.68
N VAL A 30 -28.78 25.65 11.99
CA VAL A 30 -29.80 24.82 11.33
C VAL A 30 -30.79 24.23 12.33
N MET A 31 -30.35 23.93 13.56
CA MET A 31 -31.21 23.39 14.61
C MET A 31 -31.93 24.45 15.45
N ASN A 32 -31.78 25.74 15.12
CA ASN A 32 -32.34 26.87 15.88
C ASN A 32 -31.97 26.84 17.38
N LEU A 33 -30.73 26.46 17.69
CA LEU A 33 -30.21 26.39 19.05
C LEU A 33 -29.56 27.73 19.45
N GLY A 34 -29.75 28.13 20.70
CA GLY A 34 -29.17 29.38 21.21
C GLY A 34 -27.62 29.38 21.21
N PRO A 35 -26.98 30.56 21.21
CA PRO A 35 -25.52 30.71 21.04
C PRO A 35 -24.69 30.05 22.16
N LYS A 36 -25.28 29.78 23.32
CA LYS A 36 -24.65 29.07 24.44
C LYS A 36 -24.66 27.54 24.29
N ALA A 37 -25.27 27.00 23.24
CA ALA A 37 -25.32 25.56 23.01
C ALA A 37 -23.96 25.04 22.53
N VAL A 38 -23.27 24.30 23.40
CA VAL A 38 -21.96 23.70 23.11
C VAL A 38 -22.14 22.23 22.76
N ALA A 39 -21.42 21.75 21.74
CA ALA A 39 -21.34 20.34 21.41
C ALA A 39 -20.38 19.61 22.37
N GLN A 40 -20.82 19.40 23.60
CA GLN A 40 -20.02 18.75 24.65
C GLN A 40 -20.85 17.70 25.39
N TYR A 41 -20.19 16.64 25.85
CA TYR A 41 -20.78 15.65 26.74
C TYR A 41 -20.21 15.81 28.15
N ARG A 42 -21.08 16.11 29.12
CA ARG A 42 -20.70 16.15 30.53
C ARG A 42 -20.38 14.76 31.11
N GLN A 43 -20.92 13.70 30.51
CA GLN A 43 -20.76 12.32 30.99
C GLN A 43 -20.38 11.38 29.84
N PRO A 44 -19.32 10.56 29.99
CA PRO A 44 -18.91 9.59 28.96
C PRO A 44 -20.01 8.59 28.59
N LYS A 45 -20.84 8.17 29.56
CA LYS A 45 -21.96 7.24 29.31
C LYS A 45 -22.95 7.77 28.28
N THR A 46 -23.22 9.08 28.29
CA THR A 46 -24.13 9.73 27.33
C THR A 46 -23.52 9.74 25.93
N LEU A 47 -22.21 10.02 25.82
CA LEU A 47 -21.47 9.93 24.55
C LEU A 47 -21.58 8.51 23.96
N TYR A 48 -21.25 7.48 24.73
CA TYR A 48 -21.34 6.09 24.26
C TYR A 48 -22.76 5.70 23.80
N ARG A 49 -23.79 6.14 24.51
CA ARG A 49 -25.20 5.92 24.13
C ARG A 49 -25.53 6.59 22.80
N HIS A 50 -25.06 7.80 22.55
CA HIS A 50 -25.26 8.47 21.27
C HIS A 50 -24.45 7.83 20.14
N CYS A 51 -23.21 7.40 20.38
CA CYS A 51 -22.46 6.64 19.37
C CYS A 51 -23.17 5.33 19.02
N ALA A 52 -23.78 4.64 19.98
CA ALA A 52 -24.62 3.46 19.73
C ALA A 52 -25.87 3.82 18.91
N ALA A 53 -26.56 4.92 19.23
CA ALA A 53 -27.73 5.38 18.48
C ALA A 53 -27.37 5.76 17.03
N VAL A 54 -26.25 6.44 16.80
CA VAL A 54 -25.75 6.77 15.45
C VAL A 54 -25.44 5.52 14.65
N ARG A 55 -24.74 4.55 15.24
CA ARG A 55 -24.45 3.26 14.60
C ARG A 55 -25.74 2.52 14.22
N GLY A 56 -26.73 2.48 15.13
CA GLY A 56 -28.04 1.88 14.87
C GLY A 56 -28.78 2.59 13.72
N TYR A 57 -28.79 3.92 13.73
CA TYR A 57 -29.45 4.72 12.69
C TYR A 57 -28.83 4.53 11.31
N LEU A 58 -27.49 4.46 11.21
CA LEU A 58 -26.78 4.26 9.95
C LEU A 58 -26.63 2.78 9.55
N SER A 59 -27.04 1.85 10.43
CA SER A 59 -26.84 0.40 10.28
C SER A 59 -25.36 0.04 10.08
N ILE A 60 -24.51 0.55 10.96
CA ILE A 60 -23.05 0.40 10.90
C ILE A 60 -22.55 -0.46 12.05
N HIS A 61 -21.65 -1.38 11.72
CA HIS A 61 -21.01 -2.30 12.64
C HIS A 61 -19.75 -1.70 13.26
N ARG A 62 -19.45 -2.07 14.50
CA ARG A 62 -18.20 -1.68 15.17
C ARG A 62 -17.02 -2.41 14.56
N TYR A 63 -15.88 -1.74 14.47
CA TYR A 63 -14.63 -2.38 14.06
C TYR A 63 -14.05 -3.36 15.09
N TYR A 64 -14.42 -3.24 16.37
CA TYR A 64 -13.83 -4.02 17.48
C TYR A 64 -14.32 -5.47 17.54
N GLY A 65 -14.12 -6.24 16.47
CA GLY A 65 -14.43 -7.66 16.38
C GLY A 65 -13.49 -8.41 15.44
N LYS A 66 -13.30 -9.71 15.71
CA LYS A 66 -12.43 -10.59 14.90
C LYS A 66 -12.80 -10.56 13.41
N GLU A 67 -14.08 -10.47 13.12
CA GLU A 67 -14.60 -10.43 11.75
C GLU A 67 -14.18 -9.16 10.99
N ALA A 68 -14.33 -7.98 11.61
CA ALA A 68 -13.94 -6.72 10.99
C ALA A 68 -12.43 -6.66 10.73
N GLN A 69 -11.63 -7.11 11.71
CA GLN A 69 -10.19 -7.21 11.55
C GLN A 69 -9.81 -8.20 10.43
N ARG A 70 -10.46 -9.36 10.36
CA ARG A 70 -10.23 -10.35 9.30
C ARG A 70 -10.55 -9.80 7.92
N ILE A 71 -11.64 -9.05 7.79
CA ILE A 71 -12.04 -8.38 6.55
C ILE A 71 -10.97 -7.35 6.15
N ALA A 72 -10.57 -6.47 7.07
CA ALA A 72 -9.57 -5.44 6.80
C ALA A 72 -8.23 -6.04 6.37
N VAL A 73 -7.77 -7.06 7.10
CA VAL A 73 -6.54 -7.79 6.78
C VAL A 73 -6.63 -8.44 5.41
N ARG A 74 -7.71 -9.17 5.11
CA ARG A 74 -7.90 -9.80 3.79
C ARG A 74 -7.89 -8.76 2.66
N ALA A 75 -8.61 -7.65 2.83
CA ALA A 75 -8.67 -6.58 1.83
C ALA A 75 -7.28 -5.99 1.56
N ALA A 76 -6.52 -5.73 2.62
CA ALA A 76 -5.15 -5.24 2.50
C ALA A 76 -4.23 -6.23 1.78
N TYR A 77 -4.37 -7.54 2.06
CA TYR A 77 -3.61 -8.59 1.37
C TYR A 77 -3.92 -8.67 -0.11
N GLU A 78 -5.20 -8.73 -0.46
CA GLU A 78 -5.66 -8.76 -1.86
C GLU A 78 -5.18 -7.51 -2.62
N ALA A 79 -5.25 -6.34 -1.98
CA ALA A 79 -4.72 -5.10 -2.55
C ALA A 79 -3.19 -5.13 -2.71
N ALA A 80 -2.44 -5.59 -1.70
CA ALA A 80 -0.97 -5.64 -1.72
C ALA A 80 -0.39 -6.64 -2.72
N GLU A 81 -1.18 -7.60 -3.21
CA GLU A 81 -0.77 -8.48 -4.29
C GLU A 81 -0.70 -7.76 -5.64
N VAL A 82 -1.54 -6.74 -5.86
CA VAL A 82 -1.65 -6.03 -7.15
C VAL A 82 -1.03 -4.63 -7.10
N MET A 83 -1.26 -3.93 -5.99
CA MET A 83 -0.81 -2.56 -5.74
C MET A 83 0.58 -2.54 -5.14
N ASP A 84 1.31 -1.47 -5.44
CA ASP A 84 2.70 -1.30 -5.04
C ASP A 84 2.87 -0.24 -3.95
N GLN A 85 2.03 0.81 -3.95
CA GLN A 85 2.09 1.85 -2.93
C GLN A 85 1.26 1.48 -1.70
N ARG A 86 1.83 1.67 -0.51
CA ARG A 86 1.14 1.48 0.78
C ARG A 86 -0.17 2.28 0.88
N VAL A 87 -0.21 3.48 0.29
CA VAL A 87 -1.40 4.35 0.28
C VAL A 87 -2.55 3.70 -0.48
N ASP A 88 -2.27 3.02 -1.60
CA ASP A 88 -3.30 2.32 -2.39
C ASP A 88 -3.90 1.15 -1.60
N VAL A 89 -3.05 0.42 -0.85
CA VAL A 89 -3.49 -0.68 0.03
C VAL A 89 -4.38 -0.15 1.17
N ILE A 90 -4.01 0.98 1.77
CA ILE A 90 -4.83 1.63 2.81
C ILE A 90 -6.19 2.06 2.23
N ASN A 91 -6.19 2.72 1.06
CA ASN A 91 -7.41 3.19 0.42
C ASN A 91 -8.35 2.03 0.07
N ALA A 92 -7.84 0.95 -0.53
CA ALA A 92 -8.63 -0.25 -0.81
C ALA A 92 -9.21 -0.89 0.47
N THR A 93 -8.44 -0.88 1.56
CA THR A 93 -8.90 -1.39 2.87
C THR A 93 -10.02 -0.53 3.45
N ILE A 94 -9.91 0.80 3.33
CA ILE A 94 -10.95 1.76 3.74
C ILE A 94 -12.23 1.54 2.95
N GLU A 95 -12.12 1.46 1.62
CA GLU A 95 -13.25 1.24 0.72
C GLU A 95 -13.99 -0.05 1.06
N GLU A 96 -13.28 -1.15 1.31
CA GLU A 96 -13.89 -2.43 1.68
C GLU A 96 -14.61 -2.37 3.04
N LEU A 97 -14.04 -1.67 4.02
CA LEU A 97 -14.69 -1.48 5.32
C LEU A 97 -15.96 -0.64 5.21
N ILE A 98 -15.92 0.45 4.43
CA ILE A 98 -17.08 1.30 4.17
C ILE A 98 -18.16 0.51 3.43
N PHE A 99 -17.79 -0.23 2.39
CA PHE A 99 -18.70 -1.07 1.60
C PHE A 99 -19.44 -2.08 2.47
N ARG A 100 -18.73 -2.71 3.41
CA ARG A 100 -19.32 -3.66 4.37
C ARG A 100 -19.98 -3.01 5.59
N ARG A 101 -20.11 -1.68 5.61
CA ARG A 101 -20.72 -0.90 6.69
C ARG A 101 -20.04 -1.12 8.04
N TYR A 102 -18.72 -1.14 8.07
CA TYR A 102 -17.94 -1.07 9.29
C TYR A 102 -17.48 0.35 9.57
N GLU A 103 -17.41 0.69 10.86
CA GLU A 103 -16.68 1.85 11.34
C GLU A 103 -15.19 1.71 11.00
N LEU A 104 -14.53 2.83 10.66
CA LEU A 104 -13.10 2.83 10.41
C LEU A 104 -12.32 2.79 11.73
N PRO A 105 -11.27 1.97 11.82
CA PRO A 105 -10.35 2.01 12.97
C PRO A 105 -9.48 3.27 12.91
N ALA A 106 -8.66 3.43 13.96
CA ALA A 106 -7.59 4.44 13.94
C ALA A 106 -6.69 4.25 12.71
N PHE A 107 -6.20 5.36 12.14
CA PHE A 107 -5.33 5.33 10.97
C PHE A 107 -4.11 4.43 11.19
N SER A 108 -3.48 4.47 12.38
CA SER A 108 -2.35 3.60 12.73
C SER A 108 -2.67 2.11 12.60
N THR A 109 -3.92 1.70 12.82
CA THR A 109 -4.34 0.30 12.64
C THR A 109 -4.39 -0.07 11.16
N LEU A 110 -4.94 0.79 10.30
CA LEU A 110 -4.94 0.58 8.85
C LEU A 110 -3.51 0.57 8.31
N ASP A 111 -2.71 1.50 8.79
CA ASP A 111 -1.31 1.66 8.40
C ASP A 111 -0.50 0.40 8.74
N ASN A 112 -0.63 -0.13 9.98
CA ASN A 112 0.03 -1.37 10.39
C ASN A 112 -0.44 -2.59 9.59
N ILE A 113 -1.75 -2.68 9.29
CA ILE A 113 -2.30 -3.76 8.47
C ILE A 113 -1.73 -3.70 7.04
N ALA A 114 -1.68 -2.52 6.44
CA ALA A 114 -1.14 -2.32 5.11
C ALA A 114 0.35 -2.65 5.03
N GLU A 115 1.14 -2.29 6.04
CA GLU A 115 2.56 -2.64 6.12
C GLU A 115 2.78 -4.15 6.23
N ALA A 116 2.05 -4.82 7.12
CA ALA A 116 2.14 -6.28 7.24
C ALA A 116 1.72 -6.99 5.95
N ALA A 117 0.68 -6.49 5.27
CA ALA A 117 0.24 -7.02 3.98
C ALA A 117 1.29 -6.81 2.88
N ALA A 118 1.87 -5.61 2.79
CA ALA A 118 2.91 -5.29 1.82
C ALA A 118 4.17 -6.14 2.02
N ALA A 119 4.66 -6.26 3.26
CA ALA A 119 5.82 -7.09 3.60
C ALA A 119 5.60 -8.54 3.18
N THR A 120 4.45 -9.11 3.55
CA THR A 120 4.13 -10.50 3.20
C THR A 120 3.95 -10.71 1.69
N ALA A 121 3.34 -9.76 0.99
CA ALA A 121 3.21 -9.82 -0.47
C ALA A 121 4.57 -9.75 -1.16
N GLN A 122 5.51 -8.99 -0.59
CA GLN A 122 6.88 -8.91 -1.08
C GLN A 122 7.66 -10.20 -0.82
N ASP A 123 7.56 -10.76 0.39
CA ASP A 123 8.20 -12.03 0.75
C ASP A 123 7.71 -13.16 -0.16
N ARG A 124 6.40 -13.23 -0.44
CA ARG A 124 5.83 -14.20 -1.40
C ARG A 124 6.35 -14.00 -2.80
N LEU A 125 6.50 -12.76 -3.25
CA LEU A 125 7.05 -12.47 -4.57
C LEU A 125 8.50 -12.95 -4.66
N TYR A 126 9.33 -12.64 -3.65
CA TYR A 126 10.71 -13.08 -3.62
C TYR A 126 10.84 -14.59 -3.52
N ALA A 127 10.02 -15.27 -2.70
CA ALA A 127 10.02 -16.71 -2.63
C ALA A 127 9.68 -17.36 -3.98
N ARG A 128 8.68 -16.84 -4.71
CA ARG A 128 8.34 -17.33 -6.05
C ARG A 128 9.48 -17.13 -7.06
N ILE A 129 10.16 -15.98 -7.00
CA ILE A 129 11.32 -15.71 -7.86
C ILE A 129 12.47 -16.68 -7.50
N ASP A 130 12.72 -16.91 -6.22
CA ASP A 130 13.77 -17.82 -5.74
C ASP A 130 13.49 -19.28 -6.16
N GLU A 131 12.23 -19.73 -6.09
CA GLU A 131 11.78 -21.05 -6.55
C GLU A 131 11.90 -21.22 -8.07
N ALA A 132 11.66 -20.15 -8.85
CA ALA A 132 11.80 -20.17 -10.31
C ALA A 132 13.27 -20.15 -10.78
N LEU A 133 14.21 -19.80 -9.90
CA LEU A 133 15.64 -19.74 -10.21
C LEU A 133 16.32 -21.10 -10.04
N THR A 134 16.62 -21.75 -11.17
CA THR A 134 17.50 -22.94 -11.19
C THR A 134 18.88 -22.64 -10.61
N GLY A 135 19.58 -23.65 -10.09
CA GLY A 135 20.93 -23.49 -9.53
C GLY A 135 21.95 -22.92 -10.52
N GLU A 136 21.84 -23.27 -11.80
CA GLU A 136 22.66 -22.70 -12.87
C GLU A 136 22.39 -21.20 -13.06
N ARG A 137 21.11 -20.79 -13.08
CA ARG A 137 20.72 -19.37 -13.17
C ARG A 137 21.19 -18.57 -11.95
N ARG A 138 21.14 -19.15 -10.75
CA ARG A 138 21.64 -18.49 -9.52
C ARG A 138 23.14 -18.25 -9.59
N ALA A 139 23.93 -19.29 -9.90
CA ALA A 139 25.37 -19.17 -10.05
C ALA A 139 25.76 -18.17 -11.16
N PHE A 140 24.97 -18.15 -12.24
CA PHE A 140 25.13 -17.18 -13.31
C PHE A 140 24.88 -15.73 -12.84
N LEU A 141 23.76 -15.47 -12.15
CA LEU A 141 23.46 -14.15 -11.57
C LEU A 141 24.51 -13.70 -10.56
N ASP A 142 25.00 -14.61 -9.71
CA ASP A 142 26.07 -14.33 -8.75
C ASP A 142 27.38 -13.95 -9.48
N SER A 143 27.68 -14.61 -10.61
CA SER A 143 28.85 -14.29 -11.43
C SER A 143 28.79 -12.88 -12.04
N LEU A 144 27.60 -12.34 -12.29
CA LEU A 144 27.42 -10.97 -12.80
C LEU A 144 27.79 -9.91 -11.76
N LEU A 145 27.67 -10.24 -10.47
CA LEU A 145 27.99 -9.37 -9.34
C LEU A 145 29.46 -9.49 -8.90
N ALA A 146 30.14 -10.57 -9.29
CA ALA A 146 31.56 -10.75 -9.01
C ALA A 146 32.40 -9.68 -9.72
N THR A 147 33.19 -8.94 -8.95
CA THR A 147 34.28 -8.09 -9.45
C THR A 147 35.58 -8.86 -9.38
N ASP A 148 36.20 -9.09 -10.54
CA ASP A 148 37.56 -9.60 -10.60
C ASP A 148 38.56 -8.45 -10.34
N PHE A 149 39.64 -8.69 -9.59
CA PHE A 149 40.64 -7.65 -9.29
C PHE A 149 41.31 -7.08 -10.56
N ALA A 150 41.25 -7.82 -11.68
CA ALA A 150 41.69 -7.37 -13.00
C ALA A 150 40.69 -6.43 -13.71
N HIS A 151 39.40 -6.49 -13.36
CA HIS A 151 38.32 -5.72 -13.97
C HIS A 151 37.65 -4.85 -12.90
N ARG A 152 37.97 -3.54 -12.88
CA ARG A 152 37.41 -2.56 -11.91
C ARG A 152 35.89 -2.38 -11.95
N GLN A 153 35.17 -3.13 -12.78
CA GLN A 153 33.73 -3.07 -12.99
C GLN A 153 33.17 -4.49 -13.12
N SER A 154 32.04 -4.76 -12.46
CA SER A 154 31.34 -6.04 -12.58
C SER A 154 30.67 -6.17 -13.96
N ALA A 155 30.40 -7.41 -14.39
CA ALA A 155 29.65 -7.65 -15.63
C ALA A 155 28.24 -7.00 -15.59
N PHE A 156 27.64 -6.89 -14.41
CA PHE A 156 26.41 -6.10 -14.19
C PHE A 156 26.58 -4.62 -14.55
N GLN A 157 27.73 -4.03 -14.25
CA GLN A 157 28.02 -2.64 -14.59
C GLN A 157 28.23 -2.44 -16.10
N ALA A 158 28.71 -3.48 -16.79
CA ALA A 158 28.76 -3.51 -18.25
C ALA A 158 27.35 -3.60 -18.87
N ILE A 159 26.40 -4.34 -18.27
CA ILE A 159 24.98 -4.35 -18.69
C ILE A 159 24.35 -2.95 -18.56
N LYS A 160 24.61 -2.26 -17.46
CA LYS A 160 24.05 -0.92 -17.17
C LYS A 160 24.71 0.21 -18.00
N ALA A 161 25.80 -0.08 -18.72
CA ALA A 161 26.53 0.92 -19.49
C ALA A 161 25.72 1.37 -20.73
N LEU A 162 25.43 2.67 -20.79
CA LEU A 162 24.75 3.28 -21.93
C LEU A 162 25.61 3.21 -23.21
N PRO A 163 24.99 3.03 -24.39
CA PRO A 163 25.68 3.11 -25.68
C PRO A 163 26.47 4.42 -25.81
N LYS A 164 27.75 4.32 -26.17
CA LYS A 164 28.57 5.49 -26.54
C LYS A 164 28.20 5.99 -27.94
N ARG A 165 28.66 7.19 -28.30
CA ARG A 165 28.43 7.82 -29.63
C ARG A 165 28.63 6.82 -30.77
N ALA A 166 27.77 6.87 -31.78
CA ALA A 166 27.79 6.00 -32.94
C ALA A 166 29.07 6.17 -33.79
N THR A 167 30.12 5.46 -33.41
CA THR A 167 31.34 5.24 -34.19
C THR A 167 31.47 3.75 -34.47
N ARG A 168 32.07 3.37 -35.59
CA ARG A 168 32.23 1.96 -36.03
C ARG A 168 32.73 1.03 -34.92
N LYS A 169 33.74 1.48 -34.16
CA LYS A 169 34.33 0.76 -33.03
C LYS A 169 33.37 0.59 -31.84
N HIS A 170 32.48 1.54 -31.60
CA HIS A 170 31.44 1.42 -30.58
C HIS A 170 30.28 0.54 -31.03
N LEU A 171 30.00 0.49 -32.34
CA LEU A 171 28.99 -0.40 -32.92
C LEU A 171 29.40 -1.87 -32.85
N GLU A 172 30.68 -2.17 -33.11
CA GLU A 172 31.26 -3.52 -32.90
C GLU A 172 31.18 -3.93 -31.42
N ALA A 173 31.59 -3.06 -30.50
CA ALA A 173 31.47 -3.32 -29.06
C ALA A 173 30.01 -3.53 -28.60
N LEU A 174 29.06 -2.87 -29.25
CA LEU A 174 27.62 -2.99 -28.95
C LEU A 174 27.03 -4.28 -29.51
N LEU A 175 27.51 -4.76 -30.66
CA LEU A 175 27.19 -6.08 -31.21
C LEU A 175 27.73 -7.20 -30.32
N ASP A 176 28.96 -7.07 -29.84
CA ASP A 176 29.55 -8.03 -28.89
C ASP A 176 28.77 -8.05 -27.57
N GLN A 177 28.37 -6.88 -27.07
CA GLN A 177 27.52 -6.76 -25.90
C GLN A 177 26.14 -7.41 -26.12
N LEU A 178 25.52 -7.20 -27.29
CA LEU A 178 24.23 -7.82 -27.63
C LEU A 178 24.35 -9.35 -27.75
N ALA A 179 25.41 -9.85 -28.38
CA ALA A 179 25.67 -11.28 -28.49
C ALA A 179 25.84 -11.92 -27.11
N TRP A 180 26.58 -11.26 -26.21
CA TRP A 180 26.70 -11.66 -24.82
C TRP A 180 25.36 -11.59 -24.06
N LEU A 181 24.58 -10.52 -24.23
CA LEU A 181 23.25 -10.42 -23.62
C LEU A 181 22.31 -11.54 -24.10
N ASN A 182 22.39 -11.96 -25.37
CA ASN A 182 21.61 -13.07 -25.88
C ASN A 182 22.03 -14.43 -25.27
N THR A 183 23.26 -14.56 -24.77
CA THR A 183 23.67 -15.76 -24.02
C THR A 183 23.06 -15.83 -22.61
N LEU A 184 22.45 -14.74 -22.11
CA LEU A 184 21.76 -14.71 -20.82
C LEU A 184 20.49 -15.59 -20.80
N GLY A 185 19.99 -16.01 -21.97
CA GLY A 185 18.77 -16.80 -22.09
C GLY A 185 17.50 -16.00 -21.78
N ASP A 186 16.38 -16.70 -21.67
CA ASP A 186 15.07 -16.07 -21.46
C ASP A 186 14.90 -15.60 -20.00
N VAL A 187 14.91 -14.29 -19.83
CA VAL A 187 14.76 -13.57 -18.55
C VAL A 187 13.30 -13.36 -18.16
N ASP A 188 12.35 -13.63 -19.07
CA ASP A 188 10.93 -13.40 -18.82
C ASP A 188 10.27 -14.56 -18.05
N ASP A 189 10.78 -15.79 -18.20
CA ASP A 189 10.21 -17.00 -17.58
C ASP A 189 10.12 -16.95 -16.03
N PRO A 190 11.10 -16.43 -15.28
CA PRO A 190 10.98 -16.28 -13.82
C PRO A 190 10.06 -15.12 -13.39
N LEU A 191 9.78 -14.17 -14.29
CA LEU A 191 9.05 -12.94 -14.01
C LEU A 191 7.59 -12.98 -14.48
N GLN A 192 7.19 -14.04 -15.19
CA GLN A 192 5.86 -14.20 -15.78
C GLN A 192 4.71 -14.13 -14.76
N HIS A 193 4.99 -14.42 -13.49
CA HIS A 193 4.00 -14.39 -12.40
C HIS A 193 4.05 -13.11 -11.55
N ALA A 194 4.97 -12.19 -11.84
CA ALA A 194 5.09 -10.94 -11.12
C ALA A 194 4.17 -9.86 -11.73
N PRO A 195 3.39 -9.12 -10.92
CA PRO A 195 2.60 -8.01 -11.42
C PRO A 195 3.49 -6.98 -12.13
N ALA A 196 3.05 -6.50 -13.30
CA ALA A 196 3.79 -5.51 -14.09
C ALA A 196 4.05 -4.19 -13.32
N SER A 197 3.16 -3.85 -12.37
CA SER A 197 3.34 -2.72 -11.43
C SER A 197 4.61 -2.90 -10.58
N LYS A 198 4.78 -4.08 -9.97
CA LYS A 198 5.94 -4.40 -9.11
C LYS A 198 7.24 -4.50 -9.91
N LEU A 199 7.19 -5.07 -11.12
CA LEU A 199 8.37 -5.14 -12.00
C LEU A 199 8.88 -3.73 -12.39
N ARG A 200 7.98 -2.79 -12.68
CA ARG A 200 8.37 -1.40 -12.99
C ARG A 200 8.95 -0.68 -11.78
N HIS A 201 8.51 -0.99 -10.57
CA HIS A 201 9.08 -0.41 -9.36
C HIS A 201 10.49 -0.96 -9.10
N LEU A 202 10.66 -2.28 -9.19
CA LEU A 202 11.97 -2.93 -9.04
C LEU A 202 12.99 -2.46 -10.10
N GLY A 203 12.55 -2.21 -11.33
CA GLY A 203 13.40 -1.72 -12.42
C GLY A 203 13.82 -0.25 -12.35
N LYS A 204 13.31 0.53 -11.38
CA LYS A 204 13.67 1.95 -11.19
C LYS A 204 14.85 2.18 -10.22
N VAL A 205 15.39 1.11 -9.63
CA VAL A 205 16.56 1.13 -8.73
C VAL A 205 17.87 1.04 -9.52
#